data_AF-A0A2V9KVU4-F1
#
_entry.id   AF-A0A2V9KVU4-F1
#
_cell.length_a   1.000
_cell.length_b   1.000
_cell.length_c   1.000
_cell.angle_alpha   90.00
_cell.angle_beta   90.00
_cell.angle_gamma   90.00
#
_symmetry.space_group_name_H-M   'P 1'
#
loop_
_entity.id
_entity.type
_entity.pdbx_description
1 polymer ?
#
loop_
_entity_poly.entity_id
_entity_poly.type
_entity_poly.pdbx_seq_one_letter_code
_entity_poly.pdbx_strand_id
1 'polypeptide(L)'
;MNDEKVAKRLPIDIREALRAICAYGRGRCWYCDLKLPGAERAIRSGWDVRRVEEDPVSSIILVCPKCARQKAELGDEEFYRRLALGRPTSS
;
A
#
# COMPACT_ATOMS: atom_id res chain seq x y z
N MET A 1 14.28 -28.67 6.26
CA MET A 1 12.87 -28.49 5.86
C MET A 1 12.67 -27.02 5.58
N ASN A 2 12.16 -26.69 4.40
CA ASN A 2 11.96 -25.33 3.93
C ASN A 2 10.62 -24.83 4.48
N ASP A 3 10.66 -24.04 5.55
CA ASP A 3 9.48 -23.39 6.09
C ASP A 3 9.41 -21.96 5.54
N GLU A 4 8.77 -21.88 4.37
CA GLU A 4 7.91 -20.82 3.88
C GLU A 4 7.95 -19.52 4.71
N LYS A 5 8.64 -18.50 4.19
CA LYS A 5 8.53 -17.11 4.65
C LYS A 5 7.12 -16.58 4.34
N VAL A 6 6.12 -17.05 5.06
CA VAL A 6 4.79 -16.46 5.05
C VAL A 6 4.94 -15.08 5.68
N ALA A 7 4.91 -14.05 4.84
CA ALA A 7 4.87 -12.64 5.22
C ALA A 7 3.72 -12.43 6.21
N LYS A 8 4.01 -12.57 7.50
CA LYS A 8 3.03 -12.35 8.57
C LYS A 8 2.74 -10.86 8.57
N ARG A 9 1.57 -10.50 8.02
CA ARG A 9 0.94 -9.20 8.30
C ARG A 9 0.85 -9.10 9.82
N LEU A 10 1.79 -8.40 10.45
CA LEU A 10 1.63 -7.95 11.82
C LEU A 10 0.29 -7.22 11.88
N PRO A 11 -0.52 -7.42 12.94
CA PRO A 11 -1.86 -6.85 13.06
C PRO A 11 -1.74 -5.34 13.30
N ILE A 12 -1.34 -4.60 12.26
CA ILE A 12 -1.55 -3.18 12.21
C ILE A 12 -3.05 -2.98 11.97
N ASP A 13 -3.73 -2.31 12.90
CA ASP A 13 -5.10 -1.88 12.64
C ASP A 13 -5.04 -0.83 11.53
N ILE A 14 -5.41 -1.25 10.32
CA ILE A 14 -5.37 -0.41 9.11
C ILE A 14 -6.18 0.87 9.33
N ARG A 15 -7.29 0.81 10.08
CA ARG A 15 -8.16 1.97 10.31
C ARG A 15 -7.49 2.95 11.27
N GLU A 16 -6.91 2.47 12.37
CA GLU A 16 -6.16 3.33 13.29
C GLU A 16 -4.92 3.94 12.62
N ALA A 17 -4.18 3.15 11.85
CA ALA A 17 -3.02 3.64 11.11
C ALA A 17 -3.42 4.71 10.09
N LEU A 18 -4.51 4.51 9.34
CA LEU A 18 -5.03 5.52 8.41
C LEU A 18 -5.46 6.79 9.15
N ARG A 19 -6.14 6.68 10.30
CA ARG A 19 -6.51 7.84 11.12
C ARG A 19 -5.28 8.61 11.59
N ALA A 20 -4.27 7.93 12.12
CA ALA A 20 -3.02 8.53 12.59
C ALA A 20 -2.28 9.24 11.45
N ILE A 21 -2.12 8.58 10.30
CA ILE A 21 -1.45 9.14 9.13
C ILE A 21 -2.21 10.35 8.56
N CYS A 22 -3.55 10.27 8.51
CA CYS A 22 -4.38 11.38 8.04
C CYS A 22 -4.28 12.61 8.95
N ALA A 23 -4.07 12.44 10.27
CA ALA A 23 -3.88 13.54 11.20
C ALA A 23 -2.67 14.42 10.82
N TYR A 24 -1.63 13.84 10.20
CA TYR A 24 -0.46 14.59 9.72
C TYR A 24 -0.65 15.20 8.33
N GLY A 25 -1.72 14.86 7.61
CA GLY A 25 -2.10 15.48 6.33
C GLY A 25 -1.15 15.28 5.14
N ARG A 26 -0.12 14.43 5.28
CA ARG A 26 0.94 14.23 4.26
C ARG A 26 0.98 12.84 3.62
N GLY A 27 0.04 11.95 3.94
CA GLY A 27 0.01 10.61 3.36
C GLY A 27 -0.17 10.63 1.83
N ARG A 28 0.62 9.83 1.13
CA ARG A 28 0.49 9.57 -0.32
C ARG A 28 0.67 8.10 -0.62
N CYS A 29 0.04 7.61 -1.68
CA CYS A 29 0.26 6.27 -2.19
C CYS A 29 1.72 6.11 -2.59
N TRP A 30 2.36 5.06 -2.10
CA TRP A 30 3.76 4.74 -2.40
C TRP A 30 4.02 4.52 -3.89
N TYR A 31 3.03 3.99 -4.62
CA TYR A 31 3.24 3.57 -6.02
C TYR A 31 2.87 4.61 -7.08
N CYS A 32 1.91 5.48 -6.79
CA CYS A 32 1.38 6.44 -7.78
C CYS A 32 1.30 7.87 -7.26
N ASP A 33 1.88 8.12 -6.08
CA ASP A 33 1.91 9.43 -5.42
C ASP A 33 0.54 10.06 -5.15
N LEU A 34 -0.55 9.31 -5.34
CA LEU A 34 -1.91 9.78 -5.11
C LEU A 34 -2.05 10.26 -3.66
N LYS A 35 -2.55 11.47 -3.46
CA LYS A 35 -2.76 12.03 -2.13
C LYS A 35 -3.79 11.20 -1.35
N LEU A 36 -3.44 10.84 -0.11
CA LEU A 36 -4.34 10.18 0.83
C LEU A 36 -5.53 11.11 1.09
N PRO A 37 -6.77 10.68 0.83
CA PRO A 37 -7.95 11.45 1.23
C PRO A 37 -8.10 11.41 2.76
N GLY A 38 -9.01 12.22 3.31
CA GLY A 38 -9.31 12.17 4.75
C GLY A 38 -9.66 10.76 5.24
N ALA A 39 -9.39 10.48 6.52
CA ALA A 39 -9.42 9.12 7.10
C ALA A 39 -10.68 8.32 6.77
N GLU A 40 -11.87 8.90 6.97
CA GLU A 40 -13.14 8.23 6.68
C GLU A 40 -13.28 7.85 5.20
N ARG A 41 -12.85 8.74 4.29
CA ARG A 41 -12.85 8.45 2.85
C ARG A 41 -11.79 7.42 2.48
N ALA A 42 -10.62 7.46 3.11
CA ALA A 42 -9.56 6.48 2.89
C ALA A 42 -10.02 5.07 3.30
N ILE A 43 -10.62 4.94 4.49
CA ILE A 43 -11.17 3.68 5.01
C ILE A 43 -12.28 3.17 4.08
N ARG A 44 -13.26 4.02 3.74
CA ARG A 44 -14.39 3.63 2.88
C ARG A 44 -13.96 3.24 1.47
N SER A 45 -12.95 3.90 0.91
CA SER A 45 -12.43 3.59 -0.42
C SER A 45 -11.50 2.38 -0.45
N GLY A 46 -11.14 1.80 0.70
CA GLY A 46 -10.26 0.63 0.77
C GLY A 46 -8.78 0.97 0.56
N TRP A 47 -8.32 2.11 1.10
CA TRP A 47 -6.88 2.33 1.22
C TRP A 47 -6.26 1.30 2.15
N ASP A 48 -5.06 0.85 1.80
CA ASP A 48 -4.35 -0.20 2.51
C ASP A 48 -3.06 0.35 3.12
N VAL A 49 -2.69 -0.21 4.27
CA VAL A 49 -1.48 0.16 5.02
C VAL A 49 -0.65 -1.11 5.14
N ARG A 50 0.56 -1.09 4.58
CA ARG A 50 1.45 -2.26 4.57
C ARG A 50 2.76 -1.94 5.24
N ARG A 51 3.38 -2.95 5.84
CA ARG A 51 4.75 -2.88 6.34
C ARG A 51 5.66 -3.52 5.30
N VAL A 52 6.72 -2.82 4.91
CA VAL A 52 7.78 -3.38 4.06
C VAL A 52 8.86 -3.91 4.99
N GLU A 53 9.09 -5.23 4.94
CA GLU A 53 10.09 -5.91 5.78
C GLU A 53 11.50 -5.89 5.17
N GLU A 54 11.62 -5.53 3.89
CA GLU A 54 12.89 -5.53 3.15
C GLU A 54 13.76 -4.28 3.42
N ASP A 55 13.22 -3.28 4.12
CA ASP A 55 13.93 -2.07 4.52
C ASP A 55 14.35 -2.15 6.01
N PRO A 56 15.61 -1.80 6.38
CA PRO A 56 16.10 -1.88 7.76
C PRO A 56 15.31 -0.98 8.72
N VAL A 57 14.63 0.04 8.21
CA VAL A 57 13.60 0.78 8.92
C VAL A 57 12.28 0.19 8.49
N SER A 58 11.63 -0.58 9.37
CA SER A 58 10.29 -1.12 9.18
C SER A 58 9.30 -0.04 8.75
N SER A 59 9.18 0.16 7.43
CA SER A 59 8.52 1.32 6.87
C SER A 59 7.08 0.96 6.58
N ILE A 60 6.19 1.79 7.11
CA ILE A 60 4.76 1.70 6.82
C ILE A 60 4.53 2.46 5.51
N ILE A 61 4.00 1.76 4.51
CA ILE A 61 3.61 2.33 3.22
C ILE A 61 2.10 2.41 3.09
N LEU A 62 1.63 3.41 2.35
CA LEU A 62 0.24 3.58 1.97
C LEU A 62 0.02 3.09 0.55
N VAL A 63 -1.06 2.37 0.32
CA VAL A 63 -1.42 1.88 -1.01
C VAL A 63 -2.86 2.28 -1.31
N CYS A 64 -3.06 3.00 -2.41
CA CYS A 64 -4.39 3.35 -2.86
C CYS A 64 -5.13 2.10 -3.40
N PRO A 65 -6.47 2.06 -3.35
CA PRO A 65 -7.24 0.89 -3.76
C PRO A 65 -6.99 0.46 -5.21
N LYS A 66 -6.67 1.42 -6.09
CA LYS A 66 -6.34 1.15 -7.49
C LYS A 66 -5.05 0.33 -7.63
N CYS A 67 -3.97 0.77 -6.99
CA CYS A 67 -2.70 0.06 -6.99
C CYS A 67 -2.79 -1.27 -6.24
N ALA A 68 -3.55 -1.31 -5.14
CA ALA A 68 -3.80 -2.54 -4.39
C ALA A 68 -4.50 -3.60 -5.28
N ARG A 69 -5.55 -3.20 -6.00
CA ARG A 69 -6.29 -4.07 -6.93
C ARG A 69 -5.38 -4.58 -8.06
N GLN A 70 -4.64 -3.69 -8.71
CA GLN A 70 -3.78 -4.10 -9.81
C GLN A 70 -2.64 -5.02 -9.38
N LYS A 71 -2.02 -4.77 -8.23
CA LYS A 71 -1.00 -5.67 -7.68
C LYS A 71 -1.59 -7.07 -7.42
N ALA A 72 -2.85 -7.14 -6.98
CA ALA A 72 -3.55 -8.42 -6.82
C ALA A 72 -3.92 -9.10 -8.15
N GLU A 73 -4.28 -8.33 -9.19
CA GLU A 73 -4.64 -8.84 -10.52
C GLU A 73 -3.43 -9.27 -11.36
N LEU A 74 -2.32 -8.52 -11.30
CA LEU A 74 -1.13 -8.72 -12.13
C LEU A 74 -0.06 -9.58 -11.46
N GLY A 75 -0.08 -9.70 -10.13
CA GLY A 75 1.06 -10.17 -9.36
C GLY A 75 2.17 -9.11 -9.25
N ASP A 76 3.13 -9.39 -8.37
CA ASP A 76 4.12 -8.40 -7.94
C ASP A 76 5.09 -8.01 -9.06
N GLU A 77 5.65 -8.98 -9.78
CA GLU A 77 6.64 -8.72 -10.85
C GLU A 77 6.08 -7.83 -11.97
N GLU A 78 4.92 -8.18 -12.52
CA GLU A 78 4.30 -7.42 -13.61
C GLU A 78 3.81 -6.04 -13.14
N PHE A 79 3.34 -5.93 -11.90
CA PHE A 79 2.99 -4.64 -11.31
C PHE A 79 4.19 -3.70 -11.24
N TYR A 80 5.33 -4.16 -10.70
CA TYR A 80 6.56 -3.36 -10.62
C TYR A 80 7.12 -3.03 -12.00
N ARG A 81 7.05 -3.96 -12.95
CA ARG A 81 7.43 -3.71 -14.35
C ARG A 81 6.63 -2.57 -14.96
N ARG A 82 5.30 -2.52 -14.75
CA ARG A 82 4.44 -1.45 -15.25
C ARG A 82 4.72 -0.11 -14.59
N LEU A 83 4.99 -0.11 -13.28
CA LEU A 83 5.42 1.08 -12.56
C LEU A 83 6.72 1.65 -13.12
N ALA A 84 7.73 0.81 -13.34
CA ALA A 84 9.03 1.21 -13.90
C ALA A 84 8.91 1.81 -15.31
N LEU A 85 7.95 1.32 -16.11
CA LEU A 85 7.67 1.84 -17.45
C LEU A 85 6.81 3.11 -17.46
N GLY A 86 6.39 3.63 -16.29
CA GLY A 86 5.51 4.78 -16.17
C GLY A 86 4.13 4.55 -16.82
N ARG A 87 3.74 3.30 -17.08
CA ARG A 87 2.45 3.02 -17.71
C ARG A 87 1.35 3.35 -16.71
N PRO A 88 0.40 4.23 -17.06
CA PRO A 88 -0.67 4.57 -16.15
C PRO A 88 -1.42 3.30 -15.79
N THR A 89 -1.66 3.15 -14.50
CA THR A 89 -2.41 2.05 -13.88
C THR A 89 -3.91 2.06 -14.26
N SER A 90 -4.28 2.74 -15.33
CA SER A 90 -5.66 3.08 -15.69
C SER A 90 -6.20 2.13 -16.76
N SER A 91 -7.16 1.31 -16.37
CA SER A 91 -8.35 1.07 -17.19
C SER A 91 -9.55 1.19 -16.28
#